data_AF-A0A814MX51-F1
#
_entry.id   AF-A0A814MX51-F1
#
_cell.length_a   1.000
_cell.length_b   1.000
_cell.length_c   1.000
_cell.angle_alpha   90.00
_cell.angle_beta   90.00
_cell.angle_gamma   90.00
#
_symmetry.space_group_name_H-M   'P 1'
#
loop_
_entity.id
_entity.type
_entity.pdbx_description
1 polymer ?
#
loop_
_entity_poly.entity_id
_entity_poly.type
_entity_poly.pdbx_seq_one_letter_code
_entity_poly.pdbx_strand_id
1 'polypeptide(L)'
;MANQSIVRTLKQLTETSSFEVRSKILFILIGILLGMFIISTIVLTVLLARAKTTKSADVNNDLCLNPYCIKAANYLVDSLDQSVEPCEDFYQFVCGTWIKNNRIPDDGKSNCCLCESVDA
;
A
#
# COMPACT_ATOMS: atom_id res chain seq x y z
N MET A 1 -71.16 27.31 2.68
CA MET A 1 -69.81 27.92 2.91
C MET A 1 -68.82 26.99 3.62
N ALA A 2 -69.25 25.95 4.37
CA ALA A 2 -68.34 25.01 5.05
C ALA A 2 -67.55 24.04 4.13
N ASN A 3 -67.95 23.88 2.86
CA ASN A 3 -67.29 22.96 1.94
C ASN A 3 -65.91 23.48 1.46
N GLN A 4 -65.79 24.79 1.26
CA GLN A 4 -64.57 25.36 0.69
C GLN A 4 -63.39 25.38 1.68
N SER A 5 -63.65 25.45 2.98
CA SER A 5 -62.61 25.33 4.01
C SER A 5 -62.07 23.91 4.07
N ILE A 6 -62.93 22.89 4.04
CA ILE A 6 -62.55 21.48 4.06
C ILE A 6 -61.67 21.14 2.84
N VAL A 7 -62.05 21.60 1.64
CA VAL A 7 -61.27 21.37 0.42
C VAL A 7 -59.87 22.00 0.48
N ARG A 8 -59.74 23.19 1.08
CA ARG A 8 -58.42 23.83 1.26
C ARG A 8 -57.55 23.09 2.27
N THR A 9 -58.13 22.60 3.37
CA THR A 9 -57.42 21.81 4.37
C THR A 9 -56.96 20.46 3.81
N LEU A 10 -57.82 19.78 3.05
CA LEU A 10 -57.45 18.53 2.38
C LEU A 10 -56.29 18.76 1.40
N LYS A 11 -56.33 19.83 0.59
CA LYS A 11 -55.25 20.16 -0.35
C LYS A 11 -53.92 20.40 0.37
N GLN A 12 -53.91 21.11 1.50
CA GLN A 12 -52.69 21.30 2.30
C GLN A 12 -52.18 20.01 2.95
N LEU A 13 -53.09 19.12 3.38
CA LEU A 13 -52.73 17.79 3.91
C LEU A 13 -52.10 16.90 2.83
N THR A 14 -52.59 16.98 1.59
CA THR A 14 -51.98 16.25 0.46
C THR A 14 -50.63 16.82 0.06
N GLU A 15 -50.43 18.14 0.19
CA GLU A 15 -49.19 18.82 -0.18
C GLU A 15 -48.08 18.62 0.87
N THR A 16 -48.41 18.69 2.17
CA THR A 16 -47.49 18.45 3.29
C THR A 16 -47.04 16.98 3.38
N SER A 17 -47.97 16.03 3.15
CA SER A 17 -47.61 14.60 3.05
C SER A 17 -46.66 14.33 1.89
N SER A 18 -46.82 15.02 0.75
CA SER A 18 -45.90 14.88 -0.38
C SER A 18 -44.49 15.40 -0.09
N PHE A 19 -44.34 16.49 0.68
CA PHE A 19 -43.05 17.10 0.97
C PHE A 19 -42.22 16.24 1.95
N GLU A 20 -42.85 15.72 3.00
CA GLU A 20 -42.18 14.85 3.96
C GLU A 20 -41.82 13.47 3.35
N VAL A 21 -42.69 12.94 2.49
CA VAL A 21 -42.44 11.71 1.73
C VAL A 21 -41.30 11.91 0.72
N ARG A 22 -41.27 13.03 -0.03
CA ARG A 22 -40.18 13.35 -0.95
C ARG A 22 -38.84 13.51 -0.22
N SER A 23 -38.83 14.19 0.93
CA SER A 23 -37.64 14.35 1.75
C SER A 23 -37.10 12.99 2.23
N LYS A 24 -37.97 12.13 2.79
CA LYS A 24 -37.60 10.76 3.20
C LYS A 24 -37.13 9.90 2.04
N ILE A 25 -37.78 9.99 0.88
CA ILE A 25 -37.37 9.29 -0.35
C ILE A 25 -35.98 9.74 -0.80
N LEU A 26 -35.68 11.04 -0.76
CA LEU A 26 -34.35 11.54 -1.11
C LEU A 26 -33.27 10.99 -0.17
N PHE A 27 -33.51 10.98 1.14
CA PHE A 27 -32.58 10.38 2.10
C PHE A 27 -32.41 8.87 1.90
N ILE A 28 -33.49 8.15 1.57
CA ILE A 28 -33.44 6.71 1.26
C ILE A 28 -32.63 6.47 -0.02
N LEU A 29 -32.86 7.24 -1.09
CA LEU A 29 -32.12 7.12 -2.35
C LEU A 29 -30.63 7.42 -2.17
N ILE A 30 -30.29 8.48 -1.42
CA ILE A 30 -28.90 8.80 -1.08
C ILE A 30 -28.27 7.66 -0.26
N GLY A 31 -28.99 7.12 0.72
CA GLY A 31 -28.53 5.98 1.52
C GLY A 31 -28.27 4.73 0.67
N ILE A 32 -29.14 4.43 -0.29
CA ILE A 32 -28.96 3.32 -1.24
C ILE A 32 -27.74 3.56 -2.13
N LEU A 33 -27.57 4.76 -2.68
CA LEU A 33 -26.42 5.10 -3.52
C LEU A 33 -25.10 4.99 -2.75
N LEU A 34 -25.04 5.50 -1.52
CA LEU A 34 -23.87 5.37 -0.66
C LEU A 34 -23.61 3.92 -0.27
N GLY A 35 -24.66 3.15 0.06
CA GLY A 35 -24.56 1.73 0.35
C GLY A 35 -24.00 0.94 -0.84
N MET A 36 -24.52 1.18 -2.04
CA MET A 36 -24.03 0.56 -3.28
C MET A 36 -22.57 0.91 -3.57
N PHE A 37 -22.17 2.16 -3.34
CA PHE A 37 -20.78 2.59 -3.50
C PHE A 37 -19.86 1.91 -2.48
N ILE A 38 -20.26 1.83 -1.21
CA ILE A 38 -19.49 1.15 -0.16
C ILE A 38 -19.38 -0.35 -0.44
N ILE A 39 -20.46 -1.01 -0.87
CA ILE A 39 -20.43 -2.43 -1.23
C ILE A 39 -19.49 -2.67 -2.41
N SER A 40 -19.56 -1.83 -3.45
CA SER A 40 -18.68 -1.93 -4.62
C SER A 40 -17.20 -1.79 -4.26
N THR A 41 -16.84 -0.83 -3.40
CA THR A 41 -15.45 -0.65 -2.95
C THR A 41 -14.98 -1.83 -2.09
N ILE A 42 -15.83 -2.36 -1.21
CA ILE A 42 -15.52 -3.56 -0.41
C ILE A 42 -15.30 -4.78 -1.32
N VAL A 43 -16.20 -5.00 -2.29
CA VAL A 43 -16.06 -6.12 -3.24
C VAL A 43 -14.77 -5.96 -4.06
N LEU A 44 -14.50 -4.77 -4.59
CA LEU A 44 -13.29 -4.51 -5.37
C LEU A 44 -12.02 -4.71 -4.54
N THR A 45 -11.98 -4.19 -3.31
CA THR A 45 -10.84 -4.37 -2.40
C THR A 45 -10.62 -5.84 -2.03
N VAL A 46 -11.68 -6.61 -1.77
CA VAL A 46 -11.59 -8.06 -1.52
C VAL A 46 -11.10 -8.82 -2.76
N LEU A 47 -11.59 -8.46 -3.95
CA LEU A 47 -11.12 -9.06 -5.22
C LEU A 47 -9.64 -8.75 -5.47
N LEU A 48 -9.22 -7.50 -5.26
CA LEU A 48 -7.82 -7.10 -5.40
C LEU A 48 -6.92 -7.73 -4.33
N ALA A 49 -7.40 -7.88 -3.10
CA ALA A 49 -6.68 -8.58 -2.04
C ALA A 49 -6.46 -10.06 -2.40
N ARG A 50 -7.49 -10.73 -2.94
CA ARG A 50 -7.37 -12.11 -3.45
C ARG A 50 -6.48 -12.22 -4.69
N ALA A 51 -6.49 -11.22 -5.57
CA ALA A 51 -5.59 -11.18 -6.72
C ALA A 51 -4.11 -10.99 -6.33
N LYS A 52 -3.85 -10.33 -5.20
CA LYS A 52 -2.50 -10.12 -4.67
C LYS A 52 -1.92 -11.35 -3.95
N THR A 53 -2.74 -12.34 -3.60
CA THR A 53 -2.28 -13.56 -2.91
C THR A 53 -1.84 -14.70 -3.85
N THR A 54 -1.58 -14.43 -5.13
CA THR A 54 -0.93 -15.38 -6.05
C THR A 54 0.17 -14.73 -6.88
N LYS A 55 0.98 -13.87 -6.25
CA LYS A 55 2.41 -13.82 -6.59
C LYS A 55 3.18 -14.55 -5.48
N SER A 56 2.88 -15.82 -5.29
CA SER A 56 3.98 -16.75 -5.03
C SER A 56 4.77 -16.76 -6.32
N ALA A 57 5.73 -15.82 -6.43
CA ALA A 57 6.89 -16.06 -7.24
C ALA A 57 7.34 -17.47 -6.87
N ASP A 58 7.36 -18.36 -7.86
CA ASP A 58 8.17 -19.54 -7.73
C ASP A 58 9.57 -19.03 -7.41
N VAL A 59 9.97 -19.19 -6.15
CA VAL A 59 11.22 -18.62 -5.60
C VAL A 59 12.41 -19.06 -6.45
N ASN A 60 12.29 -20.15 -7.20
CA ASN A 60 13.35 -20.65 -8.07
C ASN A 60 13.42 -19.99 -9.45
N ASN A 61 12.33 -19.39 -9.95
CA ASN A 61 12.29 -18.77 -11.28
C ASN A 61 12.63 -17.26 -11.25
N ASP A 62 12.56 -16.61 -10.09
CA ASP A 62 12.94 -15.19 -9.91
C ASP A 62 14.32 -14.99 -9.25
N LEU A 63 14.96 -16.06 -8.76
CA LEU A 63 16.29 -15.99 -8.17
C LEU A 63 17.37 -16.27 -9.22
N CYS A 64 18.35 -15.37 -9.29
CA CYS A 64 19.55 -15.62 -10.06
C CYS A 64 20.48 -16.57 -9.28
N LEU A 65 20.59 -17.81 -9.73
CA LEU A 65 21.44 -18.84 -9.12
C LEU A 65 22.73 -19.11 -9.91
N ASN A 66 23.11 -18.21 -10.82
CA ASN A 66 24.41 -18.33 -11.47
C ASN A 66 25.55 -17.96 -10.48
N PRO A 67 26.78 -18.41 -10.74
CA PRO A 67 27.91 -18.18 -9.83
C PRO A 67 28.18 -16.69 -9.53
N TYR A 68 27.95 -15.80 -10.49
CA TYR A 68 28.15 -14.36 -10.32
C TYR A 68 27.17 -13.78 -9.29
N CYS A 69 25.89 -14.13 -9.41
CA CYS A 69 24.86 -13.67 -8.49
C CYS A 69 25.07 -14.21 -7.08
N ILE A 70 25.42 -15.49 -6.93
CA ILE A 70 25.71 -16.09 -5.62
C ILE A 70 26.93 -15.43 -4.98
N LYS A 71 27.98 -15.17 -5.77
CA LYS A 71 29.19 -14.48 -5.29
C LYS A 71 28.88 -13.06 -4.84
N ALA A 72 28.15 -12.29 -5.65
CA ALA A 72 27.75 -10.94 -5.31
C ALA A 72 26.84 -10.89 -4.07
N ALA A 73 25.89 -11.83 -3.95
CA ALA A 73 25.00 -11.92 -2.80
C ALA A 73 25.76 -12.22 -1.50
N ASN A 74 26.69 -13.17 -1.53
CA ASN A 74 27.54 -13.49 -0.37
C ASN A 74 28.40 -12.28 0.02
N TYR A 75 29.06 -11.63 -0.96
CA TYR A 75 29.85 -10.43 -0.70
C TYR A 75 29.04 -9.31 -0.03
N LEU A 76 27.81 -9.08 -0.51
CA LEU A 76 26.91 -8.10 0.10
C LEU A 76 26.59 -8.46 1.55
N VAL A 77 26.17 -9.71 1.80
CA VAL A 77 25.79 -10.18 3.14
C VAL A 77 26.96 -10.11 4.12
N ASP A 78 28.16 -10.48 3.68
CA ASP A 78 29.38 -10.45 4.50
C ASP A 78 29.82 -9.02 4.87
N SER A 79 29.40 -8.03 4.07
CA SER A 79 29.72 -6.61 4.30
C SER A 79 28.78 -5.94 5.32
N LEU A 80 27.59 -6.53 5.57
CA LEU A 80 26.57 -5.97 6.45
C LEU A 80 26.98 -5.99 7.91
N ASP A 81 26.68 -4.90 8.63
CA ASP A 81 26.72 -4.82 10.09
C ASP A 81 25.30 -4.90 10.65
N GLN A 82 24.81 -6.12 10.87
CA GLN A 82 23.45 -6.39 11.35
C GLN A 82 23.21 -5.94 12.81
N SER A 83 24.24 -5.42 13.50
CA SER A 83 24.08 -4.83 14.84
C SER A 83 23.49 -3.42 14.81
N VAL A 84 23.44 -2.78 13.62
CA VAL A 84 22.93 -1.42 13.43
C VAL A 84 21.58 -1.45 12.73
N GLU A 85 20.65 -0.61 13.18
CA GLU A 85 19.35 -0.51 12.52
C GLU A 85 19.49 0.26 11.18
N PRO A 86 19.02 -0.28 10.05
CA PRO A 86 19.17 0.35 8.74
C PRO A 86 18.53 1.73 8.63
N CYS A 87 17.49 1.99 9.42
CA CYS A 87 16.76 3.25 9.46
C CYS A 87 17.51 4.34 10.22
N GLU A 88 18.42 3.96 11.12
CA GLU A 88 19.20 4.89 11.95
C GLU A 88 20.52 5.24 11.27
N ASP A 89 21.27 4.24 10.77
CA ASP A 89 22.49 4.46 10.00
C ASP A 89 22.64 3.39 8.91
N PHE A 90 22.08 3.70 7.74
CA PHE A 90 22.15 2.82 6.57
C PHE A 90 23.58 2.60 6.08
N TYR A 91 24.46 3.59 6.22
CA TYR A 91 25.84 3.47 5.76
C TYR A 91 26.61 2.47 6.62
N GLN A 92 26.50 2.60 7.94
CA GLN A 92 27.08 1.65 8.88
C GLN A 92 26.43 0.28 8.76
N PHE A 93 25.12 0.19 8.55
CA PHE A 93 24.45 -1.09 8.32
C PHE A 93 25.00 -1.81 7.07
N VAL A 94 25.21 -1.11 5.95
CA VAL A 94 25.64 -1.74 4.70
C VAL A 94 27.15 -2.02 4.65
N CYS A 95 27.97 -1.16 5.24
CA CYS A 95 29.43 -1.20 5.09
C CYS A 95 30.20 -1.39 6.41
N GLY A 96 29.52 -1.44 7.56
CA GLY A 96 30.16 -1.42 8.87
C GLY A 96 31.09 -2.60 9.10
N THR A 97 30.75 -3.80 8.62
CA THR A 97 31.62 -4.98 8.71
C THR A 97 32.77 -4.88 7.71
N TRP A 98 32.51 -4.39 6.50
CA TRP A 98 33.56 -4.17 5.50
C TRP A 98 34.64 -3.19 5.99
N ILE A 99 34.24 -2.06 6.59
CA ILE A 99 35.16 -1.05 7.13
C ILE A 99 36.02 -1.61 8.26
N LYS A 100 35.45 -2.49 9.11
CA LYS A 100 36.20 -3.16 10.19
C LYS A 100 37.30 -4.07 9.63
N ASN A 101 37.04 -4.71 8.49
CA ASN A 101 37.92 -5.72 7.90
C ASN A 101 38.90 -5.15 6.86
N ASN A 102 38.64 -3.95 6.34
CA ASN A 102 39.39 -3.36 5.22
C ASN A 102 39.95 -1.99 5.59
N ARG A 103 41.21 -1.94 6.02
CA ARG A 103 41.93 -0.69 6.29
C ARG A 103 42.59 -0.15 5.03
N ILE A 104 42.63 1.16 4.89
CA ILE A 104 43.31 1.84 3.78
C ILE A 104 44.82 1.60 3.92
N PRO A 105 45.48 1.02 2.89
CA PRO A 105 46.94 0.83 2.88
C PRO A 105 47.70 2.16 2.82
N ASP A 106 48.94 2.15 3.31
CA ASP A 106 49.80 3.34 3.43
C ASP A 106 50.15 4.00 2.08
N ASP A 107 49.95 3.28 0.96
CA ASP A 107 50.09 3.81 -0.39
C ASP A 107 48.92 4.71 -0.83
N GLY A 108 47.95 4.94 0.06
CA GLY A 108 46.83 5.87 -0.13
C GLY A 108 45.76 5.34 -1.07
N LYS A 109 45.78 4.06 -1.43
CA LYS A 109 44.75 3.46 -2.28
C LYS A 109 43.46 3.27 -1.50
N SER A 110 42.47 4.11 -1.78
CA SER A 110 41.11 3.93 -1.28
C SER A 110 40.46 2.71 -1.93
N ASN A 111 39.98 1.80 -1.09
CA ASN A 111 39.06 0.74 -1.48
C ASN A 111 37.62 1.19 -1.21
N CYS A 112 36.65 0.56 -1.90
CA CYS A 112 35.24 0.88 -1.74
C CYS A 112 34.45 -0.40 -1.42
N CYS A 113 33.57 -0.26 -0.43
CA CYS A 113 32.65 -1.29 0.08
C CYS A 113 31.86 -2.05 -0.99
N LEU A 114 31.62 -1.50 -2.19
CA LEU A 114 30.86 -2.17 -3.26
C LEU A 114 31.69 -2.52 -4.51
N CYS A 115 32.97 -2.16 -4.56
CA CYS A 115 33.77 -2.30 -5.79
C CYS A 115 34.27 -3.73 -6.02
N GLU A 116 34.47 -4.55 -4.98
CA GLU A 116 35.00 -5.92 -5.14
C GLU A 116 34.02 -6.90 -5.82
N SER A 117 32.77 -6.48 -6.06
CA SER A 117 31.75 -7.31 -6.71
C SER A 117 31.84 -7.37 -8.24
N VAL A 118 32.67 -6.53 -8.88
CA VAL A 118 32.68 -6.35 -10.36
C VAL A 118 33.89 -7.01 -11.03
N ASP A 119 34.91 -7.44 -10.28
CA ASP A 119 36.19 -7.90 -10.83
C ASP A 119 36.32 -9.44 -11.00
N ALA A 120 35.21 -10.16 -11.25
CA ALA A 120 35.23 -11.61 -11.42
C ALA A 120 34.31 -12.14 -12.53
#